data_AF-A0A1X3DLS9-F1
#
_entry.id   AF-A0A1X3DLS9-F1
#
_cell.length_a   1.000
_cell.length_b   1.000
_cell.length_c   1.000
_cell.angle_alpha   90.00
_cell.angle_beta   90.00
_cell.angle_gamma   90.00
#
_symmetry.space_group_name_H-M   'P 1'
#
loop_
_entity.id
_entity.type
_entity.pdbx_description
1 polymer ?
#
loop_
_entity_poly.entity_id
_entity_poly.type
_entity_poly.pdbx_seq_one_letter_code
_entity_poly.pdbx_strand_id
1 'polypeptide(L)'
;MNIHEIAIKSLLSAIDARGWNILVHEDNGGGLTLAIWRGKGRKPGMTWFCHCGYEYNHGQLVEDLVALAEGSNPASWEGMNDMARNEFWEMVNEQYSGHCVLDMDGCQPWGAASRTELGIFCQPEED
;
A
#
# COMPACT_ATOMS: atom_id res chain seq x y z
N MET A 1 16.75 -5.33 -14.61
CA MET A 1 15.84 -4.63 -13.70
C MET A 1 15.55 -3.29 -14.35
N ASN A 2 14.30 -2.99 -14.68
CA ASN A 2 13.94 -1.71 -15.30
C ASN A 2 13.92 -0.59 -14.23
N ILE A 3 13.80 0.67 -14.67
CA ILE A 3 13.84 1.83 -13.76
C ILE A 3 12.69 1.79 -12.72
N HIS A 4 11.52 1.30 -13.12
CA HIS A 4 10.35 1.22 -12.27
C HIS A 4 10.50 0.16 -11.17
N GLU A 5 11.05 -1.01 -11.51
CA GLU A 5 11.42 -2.07 -10.56
C GLU A 5 12.48 -1.59 -9.55
N ILE A 6 13.43 -0.76 -9.99
CA ILE A 6 14.41 -0.12 -9.10
C ILE A 6 13.71 0.86 -8.16
N ALA A 7 12.83 1.72 -8.69
CA ALA A 7 12.13 2.74 -7.93
C ALA A 7 11.28 2.11 -6.81
N ILE A 8 10.45 1.11 -7.13
CA ILE A 8 9.59 0.48 -6.13
C ILE A 8 10.38 -0.28 -5.07
N LYS A 9 11.44 -1.01 -5.46
CA LYS A 9 12.31 -1.69 -4.49
C LYS A 9 13.02 -0.71 -3.57
N SER A 10 13.44 0.44 -4.10
CA SER A 10 14.09 1.49 -3.31
C SER A 10 13.13 2.11 -2.31
N LEU A 11 11.89 2.40 -2.73
CA LEU A 11 10.82 2.88 -1.86
C LEU A 11 10.51 1.89 -0.74
N LEU A 12 10.26 0.61 -1.08
CA LEU A 12 9.98 -0.45 -0.11
C LEU A 12 11.15 -0.68 0.85
N SER A 13 12.39 -0.62 0.36
CA SER A 13 13.59 -0.73 1.23
C SER A 13 13.70 0.44 2.21
N ALA A 14 13.33 1.65 1.79
CA ALA A 14 13.31 2.82 2.67
C ALA A 14 12.22 2.70 3.74
N ILE A 15 11.04 2.22 3.38
CA ILE A 15 9.94 1.91 4.32
C ILE A 15 10.38 0.85 5.34
N ASP A 16 10.98 -0.27 4.88
CA ASP A 16 11.49 -1.34 5.74
C ASP A 16 12.59 -0.85 6.68
N ALA A 17 13.50 0.01 6.20
CA ALA A 17 14.56 0.60 7.02
C ALA A 17 14.02 1.46 8.18
N ARG A 18 12.77 1.94 8.09
CA ARG A 18 12.06 2.63 9.20
C ARG A 18 11.27 1.68 10.11
N GLY A 19 11.31 0.38 9.82
CA GLY A 19 10.64 -0.67 10.57
C GLY A 19 9.16 -0.82 10.26
N TRP A 20 8.71 -0.30 9.11
CA TRP A 20 7.33 -0.39 8.65
C TRP A 20 7.16 -1.54 7.65
N ASN A 21 6.00 -2.17 7.69
CA ASN A 21 5.47 -3.03 6.66
C ASN A 21 4.20 -2.38 6.12
N ILE A 22 3.89 -2.65 4.86
CA ILE A 22 2.69 -2.16 4.19
C ILE A 22 1.98 -3.29 3.43
N LEU A 23 0.69 -3.10 3.20
CA LEU A 23 -0.09 -3.82 2.20
C LEU A 23 -1.14 -2.89 1.63
N VAL A 24 -1.26 -2.86 0.30
CA VAL A 24 -2.36 -2.20 -0.41
C VAL A 24 -3.23 -3.28 -1.04
N HIS A 25 -4.51 -3.23 -0.69
CA HIS A 25 -5.54 -4.08 -1.28
C HIS A 25 -6.45 -3.24 -2.18
N GLU A 26 -6.73 -3.74 -3.38
CA GLU A 26 -7.76 -3.21 -4.26
C GLU A 26 -8.97 -4.14 -4.23
N ASP A 27 -10.13 -3.63 -3.83
CA ASP A 27 -11.38 -4.38 -3.85
C ASP A 27 -12.03 -4.42 -5.25
N ASN A 28 -13.07 -5.24 -5.41
CA ASN A 28 -13.80 -5.35 -6.69
C ASN A 28 -14.53 -4.07 -7.13
N GLY A 29 -14.80 -3.15 -6.21
CA GLY A 29 -15.37 -1.83 -6.49
C GLY A 29 -14.31 -0.83 -6.98
N GLY A 30 -13.04 -1.21 -7.01
CA GLY A 30 -11.92 -0.34 -7.30
C GLY A 30 -11.50 0.51 -6.10
N GLY A 31 -11.96 0.17 -4.89
CA GLY A 31 -11.54 0.83 -3.66
C GLY A 31 -10.12 0.40 -3.28
N LEU A 32 -9.29 1.36 -2.88
CA LEU A 32 -7.92 1.11 -2.44
C LEU A 32 -7.80 1.31 -0.92
N THR A 33 -7.23 0.31 -0.25
CA THR A 33 -7.01 0.31 1.19
C THR A 33 -5.54 0.09 1.51
N LEU A 34 -4.90 1.04 2.20
CA LEU A 34 -3.52 0.92 2.70
C LEU A 34 -3.53 0.52 4.17
N ALA A 35 -2.86 -0.58 4.50
CA ALA A 35 -2.52 -0.96 5.87
C ALA A 35 -1.02 -0.75 6.14
N ILE A 36 -0.68 -0.19 7.30
CA ILE A 36 0.69 0.07 7.76
C ILE A 36 0.87 -0.47 9.19
N TRP A 37 1.96 -1.21 9.42
CA TRP A 37 2.28 -1.71 10.75
C TRP A 37 3.79 -1.93 10.96
N ARG A 38 4.24 -1.86 12.21
CA ARG A 38 5.55 -2.41 12.62
C ARG A 38 5.38 -3.85 13.04
N GLY A 39 6.36 -4.70 12.78
CA GLY A 39 6.33 -6.11 13.16
C GLY A 39 7.13 -6.96 12.18
N LYS A 40 7.32 -8.25 12.48
CA LYS A 40 7.89 -9.19 11.52
C LYS A 40 6.76 -9.97 10.84
N GLY A 41 6.71 -9.90 9.51
CA GLY A 41 5.68 -10.57 8.70
C GLY A 41 4.27 -10.09 9.03
N ARG A 42 3.28 -11.00 8.91
CA ARG A 42 1.86 -10.73 9.18
C ARG A 42 1.50 -10.64 10.68
N LYS A 43 2.49 -10.66 11.59
CA LYS A 43 2.27 -10.40 13.03
C LYS A 43 2.62 -8.94 13.32
N PRO A 44 1.66 -8.01 13.21
CA PRO A 44 1.89 -6.64 13.62
C PRO A 44 2.20 -6.61 15.12
N GLY A 45 3.21 -5.82 15.48
CA GLY A 45 3.38 -5.30 16.82
C GLY A 45 2.22 -4.36 17.19
N MET A 46 2.41 -3.52 18.20
CA MET A 46 1.33 -2.67 18.74
C MET A 46 0.83 -1.56 17.79
N THR A 47 1.45 -1.36 16.63
CA THR A 47 1.11 -0.30 15.68
C THR A 47 0.27 -0.86 14.54
N TRP A 48 -0.91 -0.29 14.33
CA TRP A 48 -1.79 -0.58 13.21
C TRP A 48 -2.39 0.74 12.72
N PHE A 49 -2.26 0.98 11.43
CA PHE A 49 -2.85 2.12 10.75
C PHE A 49 -3.47 1.60 9.47
N CYS A 50 -4.69 2.02 9.17
CA CYS A 50 -5.40 1.61 7.98
C CYS A 50 -6.26 2.75 7.47
N HIS A 51 -6.08 3.11 6.21
CA HIS A 51 -6.90 4.11 5.53
C HIS A 51 -7.54 3.49 4.30
N CYS A 52 -8.83 3.77 4.15
CA CYS A 52 -9.65 3.38 3.00
C CYS A 52 -9.97 4.63 2.19
N GLY A 53 -10.11 4.52 0.87
CA GLY A 53 -10.55 5.67 0.07
C GLY A 53 -9.45 6.33 -0.77
N TYR A 54 -8.38 5.62 -1.10
CA TYR A 54 -7.38 6.15 -2.04
C TYR A 54 -7.91 6.22 -3.48
N GLU A 55 -9.04 5.58 -3.78
CA GLU A 55 -9.67 5.68 -5.09
C GLU A 55 -10.10 7.11 -5.42
N TYR A 56 -9.86 7.54 -6.66
CA TYR A 56 -10.16 8.87 -7.18
C TYR A 56 -9.38 10.05 -6.56
N ASN A 57 -8.42 9.78 -5.67
CA ASN A 57 -7.50 10.77 -5.10
C ASN A 57 -6.10 10.63 -5.72
N HIS A 58 -5.98 11.08 -6.98
CA HIS A 58 -4.78 10.91 -7.80
C HIS A 58 -3.47 11.28 -7.06
N GLY A 59 -2.61 10.29 -6.84
CA GLY A 59 -1.27 10.44 -6.28
C GLY A 59 -1.20 10.37 -4.75
N GLN A 60 -2.34 10.41 -4.05
CA GLN A 60 -2.36 10.44 -2.58
C GLN A 60 -1.75 9.17 -1.97
N LEU A 61 -1.96 8.01 -2.58
CA LEU A 61 -1.36 6.76 -2.10
C LEU A 61 0.16 6.83 -2.23
N VAL A 62 0.65 7.31 -3.36
CA VAL A 62 2.10 7.44 -3.61
C VAL A 62 2.71 8.46 -2.65
N GLU A 63 2.06 9.59 -2.42
CA GLU A 63 2.51 10.62 -1.47
C GLU A 63 2.64 10.06 -0.05
N ASP A 64 1.67 9.28 0.43
CA ASP A 64 1.73 8.63 1.73
C ASP A 64 2.87 7.60 1.81
N LEU A 65 3.08 6.81 0.76
CA LEU A 65 4.19 5.84 0.71
C LEU A 65 5.55 6.55 0.75
N VAL A 66 5.70 7.67 0.04
CA VAL A 66 6.91 8.50 0.07
C VAL A 66 7.09 9.13 1.45
N ALA A 67 6.04 9.70 2.04
CA ALA A 67 6.09 10.25 3.39
C ALA A 67 6.52 9.20 4.41
N LEU A 68 6.03 7.95 4.28
CA LEU A 68 6.44 6.84 5.14
C LEU A 68 7.95 6.54 5.00
N ALA A 69 8.46 6.49 3.76
CA ALA A 69 9.87 6.27 3.46
C ALA A 69 10.78 7.39 3.99
N GLU A 70 10.30 8.63 3.94
CA GLU A 70 10.97 9.82 4.48
C GLU A 70 10.92 9.88 6.01
N GLY A 71 10.08 9.07 6.64
CA GLY A 71 10.01 8.89 8.09
C GLY A 71 8.87 9.61 8.79
N SER A 72 7.91 10.13 8.03
CA SER A 72 6.67 10.65 8.58
C SER A 72 5.93 9.53 9.32
N ASN A 73 5.23 9.89 10.40
CA ASN A 73 4.56 8.94 11.28
C ASN A 73 3.08 8.84 10.91
N PRO A 74 2.56 7.67 10.52
CA PRO A 74 1.14 7.49 10.17
C PRO A 74 0.17 7.87 11.29
N ALA A 75 0.62 7.84 12.55
CA ALA A 75 -0.22 8.24 13.68
C ALA A 75 -0.69 9.72 13.63
N SER A 76 -0.03 10.56 12.83
CA SER A 76 -0.42 11.96 12.63
C SER A 76 -1.17 12.22 11.33
N TRP A 77 -1.42 11.19 10.51
CA TRP A 77 -2.15 11.34 9.25
C TRP A 77 -3.65 11.16 9.48
N GLU A 78 -4.46 11.83 8.66
CA GLU A 78 -5.92 11.70 8.71
C GLU A 78 -6.36 10.35 8.14
N GLY A 79 -7.48 9.79 8.63
CA GLY A 79 -8.07 8.56 8.08
C GLY A 79 -7.33 7.25 8.40
N MET A 80 -6.26 7.27 9.20
CA MET A 80 -5.46 6.07 9.51
C MET A 80 -6.10 5.08 10.50
N ASN A 81 -7.38 5.26 10.84
CA ASN A 81 -8.15 4.42 11.75
C ASN A 81 -9.47 3.94 11.13
N ASP A 82 -9.59 3.93 9.80
CA ASP A 82 -10.82 3.58 9.09
C ASP A 82 -11.20 2.10 9.22
N MET A 83 -10.22 1.22 9.41
CA MET A 83 -10.45 -0.22 9.48
C MET A 83 -9.58 -0.90 10.54
N ALA A 84 -10.19 -1.76 11.35
CA ALA A 84 -9.45 -2.55 12.32
C ALA A 84 -8.64 -3.66 11.66
N ARG A 85 -7.59 -4.11 12.34
CA ARG A 85 -6.68 -5.16 11.82
C ARG A 85 -7.41 -6.43 11.41
N ASN A 86 -8.32 -6.93 12.25
CA ASN A 86 -9.04 -8.16 11.96
C ASN A 86 -9.94 -8.00 10.73
N GLU A 87 -10.63 -6.86 10.62
CA GLU A 87 -11.49 -6.55 9.46
C GLU A 87 -10.68 -6.50 8.16
N PHE A 88 -9.50 -5.88 8.18
CA PHE A 88 -8.62 -5.85 7.01
C PHE A 88 -8.14 -7.23 6.58
N TRP A 89 -7.70 -8.07 7.52
CA TRP A 89 -7.26 -9.41 7.18
C TRP A 89 -8.42 -10.35 6.83
N GLU A 90 -9.60 -10.14 7.39
CA GLU A 90 -10.82 -10.82 6.94
C GLU A 90 -11.10 -10.49 5.48
N MET A 91 -11.09 -9.20 5.12
CA MET A 91 -11.22 -8.73 3.73
C MET A 91 -10.15 -9.35 2.82
N VAL A 92 -8.86 -9.20 3.14
CA VAL A 92 -7.76 -9.68 2.27
C VAL A 92 -7.77 -11.21 2.07
N ASN A 93 -8.28 -11.98 3.05
CA ASN A 93 -8.33 -13.43 2.95
C ASN A 93 -9.69 -13.97 2.44
N GLU A 94 -10.70 -13.11 2.30
CA GLU A 94 -11.99 -13.50 1.77
C GLU A 94 -11.89 -13.86 0.29
N GLN A 95 -12.53 -14.96 -0.09
CA GLN A 95 -12.51 -15.43 -1.46
C GLN A 95 -13.25 -14.41 -2.34
N TYR A 96 -12.57 -13.90 -3.37
CA TYR A 96 -13.08 -12.90 -4.31
C TYR A 96 -13.28 -11.49 -3.75
N SER A 97 -12.66 -11.10 -2.65
CA SER A 97 -12.77 -9.71 -2.14
C SER A 97 -11.98 -8.69 -2.96
N GLY A 98 -10.95 -9.12 -3.68
CA GLY A 98 -10.08 -8.26 -4.47
C GLY A 98 -8.67 -8.82 -4.59
N HIS A 99 -7.68 -7.94 -4.71
CA HIS A 99 -6.27 -8.29 -4.92
C HIS A 99 -5.33 -7.46 -4.05
N CYS A 100 -4.29 -8.12 -3.52
CA CYS A 100 -3.11 -7.42 -3.01
C CYS A 100 -2.32 -6.84 -4.19
N VAL A 101 -2.22 -5.52 -4.27
CA VAL A 101 -1.60 -4.80 -5.40
C VAL A 101 -0.24 -4.20 -5.04
N LEU A 102 0.08 -4.10 -3.75
CA LEU A 102 1.40 -3.70 -3.24
C LEU A 102 1.64 -4.33 -1.87
N ASP A 103 2.81 -4.92 -1.68
CA ASP A 103 3.32 -5.31 -0.37
C ASP A 103 4.85 -5.16 -0.34
N MET A 104 5.50 -5.72 0.68
CA MET A 104 6.96 -5.66 0.83
C MET A 104 7.73 -6.48 -0.22
N ASP A 105 7.06 -7.38 -0.96
CA ASP A 105 7.67 -8.18 -2.02
C ASP A 105 7.61 -7.48 -3.39
N GLY A 106 6.67 -6.54 -3.57
CA GLY A 106 6.62 -5.68 -4.75
C GLY A 106 5.23 -5.12 -5.06
N CYS A 107 5.10 -4.59 -6.27
CA CYS A 107 3.87 -3.98 -6.77
C CYS A 107 3.35 -4.72 -8.00
N GLN A 108 2.06 -5.05 -8.01
CA GLN A 108 1.35 -5.67 -9.12
C GLN A 108 -0.06 -5.06 -9.21
N PRO A 109 -0.23 -3.94 -9.92
CA PRO A 109 -1.53 -3.32 -10.16
C PRO A 109 -2.48 -4.29 -10.87
N TRP A 110 -3.75 -4.28 -10.48
CA TRP A 110 -4.78 -5.17 -10.97
C TRP A 110 -5.89 -4.40 -11.68
N GLY A 111 -6.70 -3.67 -10.92
CA GLY A 111 -7.82 -2.86 -11.38
C GLY A 111 -7.44 -1.44 -11.79
N ALA A 112 -8.47 -0.62 -12.02
CA ALA A 112 -8.29 0.73 -12.54
C ALA A 112 -7.64 1.68 -11.52
N ALA A 113 -7.96 1.53 -10.22
CA ALA A 113 -7.46 2.43 -9.20
C ALA A 113 -5.97 2.16 -8.93
N SER A 114 -5.58 0.89 -8.77
CA SER A 114 -4.15 0.57 -8.58
C SER A 114 -3.30 0.92 -9.80
N ARG A 115 -3.81 0.78 -11.03
CA ARG A 115 -3.09 1.24 -12.24
C ARG A 115 -2.91 2.75 -12.27
N THR A 116 -3.90 3.49 -11.78
CA THR A 116 -3.84 4.94 -11.72
C THR A 116 -2.82 5.42 -10.69
N GLU A 117 -2.87 4.87 -9.47
CA GLU A 117 -1.97 5.27 -8.38
C GLU A 117 -0.55 4.70 -8.53
N LEU A 118 -0.43 3.41 -8.84
CA LEU A 118 0.83 2.66 -8.79
C LEU A 118 1.41 2.39 -10.19
N GLY A 119 0.74 2.81 -11.26
CA GLY A 119 1.18 2.60 -12.65
C GLY A 119 2.58 3.15 -12.92
N ILE A 120 2.96 4.23 -12.23
CA ILE A 120 4.30 4.83 -12.28
C ILE A 120 5.42 3.84 -11.88
N PHE A 121 5.09 2.78 -11.15
CA PHE A 121 6.03 1.74 -10.71
C PHE A 121 5.99 0.47 -11.56
N CYS A 122 5.05 0.35 -12.49
CA CYS A 122 4.74 -0.93 -13.12
C CYS A 122 4.59 -0.89 -14.65
N GLN A 123 4.33 0.27 -15.25
CA GLN A 123 4.25 0.37 -16.71
C GLN A 123 5.60 0.82 -17.30
N PRO A 124 6.17 0.09 -18.28
CA PRO A 124 7.05 0.74 -19.23
C PRO A 124 6.23 1.76 -20.04
N GLU A 125 6.83 2.90 -20.36
CA GLU A 125 6.28 3.81 -21.37
C GLU A 125 5.90 2.99 -22.61
N GLU A 126 4.61 2.96 -22.95
CA GLU A 126 4.18 2.45 -24.25
C GLU A 126 4.54 3.52 -25.29
N ASP A 127 5.49 3.20 -26.18
CA ASP A 127 5.75 3.92 -27.43
C ASP A 127 4.56 3.81 -28.42
#